data_AF-A0A1H3Y9J4-F1
#
_entry.id   AF-A0A1H3Y9J4-F1
#
_cell.length_a   1.000
_cell.length_b   1.000
_cell.length_c   1.000
_cell.angle_alpha   90.00
_cell.angle_beta   90.00
_cell.angle_gamma   90.00
#
_symmetry.space_group_name_H-M   'P 1'
#
loop_
_entity.id
_entity.type
_entity.pdbx_description
1 polymer ?
#
loop_
_entity_poly.entity_id
_entity_poly.type
_entity_poly.pdbx_seq_one_letter_code
_entity_poly.pdbx_strand_id
1 'polypeptide(L)'
;MLSHRLGEKAPKHVDTENQFCQHAAMVVKAPLQWLSMLMLALVVSGCASLKLPTAENRLAERAEQRWHALIAGDFDQAYEYETPGYRAVYSKKAFQNRFGRHVRWVNASTQSVEIQGDIAEVRVMIGYRSLTTDGQPIDGVQPIQERWQLVDGKWWYSKSL
;
A
#
# COMPACT_ATOMS: atom_id res chain seq x y z
N MET A 1 -55.00 95.06 -32.76
CA MET A 1 -53.97 95.60 -33.68
C MET A 1 -52.77 94.65 -33.60
N LEU A 2 -52.48 93.90 -34.67
CA LEU A 2 -51.32 94.13 -35.56
C LEU A 2 -50.00 94.08 -34.75
N SER A 3 -48.97 93.29 -35.04
CA SER A 3 -48.55 92.64 -36.28
C SER A 3 -47.26 91.84 -36.01
N HIS A 4 -47.05 90.76 -36.77
CA HIS A 4 -45.78 90.32 -37.39
C HIS A 4 -44.54 90.01 -36.51
N ARG A 5 -44.08 88.74 -36.44
CA ARG A 5 -43.29 87.95 -37.44
C ARG A 5 -41.94 88.56 -37.86
N LEU A 6 -40.86 87.90 -37.44
CA LEU A 6 -39.58 87.65 -38.13
C LEU A 6 -38.95 86.46 -37.36
N GLY A 7 -38.29 85.44 -37.90
CA GLY A 7 -37.95 84.92 -39.23
C GLY A 7 -37.60 83.43 -38.96
N GLU A 8 -38.17 82.50 -39.70
CA GLU A 8 -37.55 81.80 -40.85
C GLU A 8 -36.80 80.51 -40.48
N LYS A 9 -37.43 79.40 -40.91
CA LYS A 9 -36.95 78.08 -41.36
C LYS A 9 -36.06 77.19 -40.48
N ALA A 10 -36.74 76.20 -39.83
CA ALA A 10 -36.96 74.81 -40.30
C ALA A 10 -35.73 73.88 -40.60
N PRO A 11 -35.87 72.53 -40.57
CA PRO A 11 -35.56 71.74 -39.37
C PRO A 11 -34.93 70.33 -39.63
N LYS A 12 -34.74 69.58 -38.53
CA LYS A 12 -34.60 68.10 -38.37
C LYS A 12 -33.27 67.52 -38.91
N HIS A 13 -32.55 66.64 -38.22
CA HIS A 13 -32.97 65.31 -37.76
C HIS A 13 -31.85 64.72 -36.86
N VAL A 14 -32.16 64.26 -35.64
CA VAL A 14 -32.05 62.86 -35.14
C VAL A 14 -31.28 61.93 -36.10
N ASP A 15 -30.25 61.15 -35.80
CA ASP A 15 -29.73 60.46 -34.60
C ASP A 15 -28.31 59.97 -34.94
N THR A 16 -27.61 59.30 -34.01
CA THR A 16 -27.18 57.88 -34.13
C THR A 16 -25.81 57.64 -33.50
N GLU A 17 -25.89 56.82 -32.46
CA GLU A 17 -24.99 55.74 -32.06
C GLU A 17 -23.89 55.31 -33.05
N ASN A 18 -22.77 54.94 -32.44
CA ASN A 18 -21.83 53.90 -32.85
C ASN A 18 -20.54 54.31 -33.58
N GLN A 19 -19.47 53.74 -33.03
CA GLN A 19 -18.33 53.18 -33.72
C GLN A 19 -17.02 53.98 -33.84
N PHE A 20 -16.01 53.31 -33.28
CA PHE A 20 -14.59 53.31 -33.64
C PHE A 20 -13.70 54.42 -33.06
N CYS A 21 -12.92 53.99 -32.07
CA CYS A 21 -11.46 53.78 -32.18
C CYS A 21 -10.61 54.50 -31.14
N GLN A 22 -9.88 53.66 -30.40
CA GLN A 22 -8.47 53.83 -30.07
C GLN A 22 -8.07 54.53 -28.75
N HIS A 23 -7.66 53.65 -27.83
CA HIS A 23 -6.40 53.62 -27.09
C HIS A 23 -6.12 54.63 -25.97
N ALA A 24 -5.67 53.99 -24.87
CA ALA A 24 -4.77 54.51 -23.84
C ALA A 24 -5.39 55.38 -22.74
N ALA A 25 -6.07 54.71 -21.80
CA ALA A 25 -5.86 54.96 -20.38
C ALA A 25 -6.54 53.85 -19.59
N MET A 26 -5.84 53.22 -18.65
CA MET A 26 -6.35 53.02 -17.29
C MET A 26 -5.32 52.26 -16.45
N VAL A 27 -4.57 53.04 -15.67
CA VAL A 27 -4.00 52.58 -14.40
C VAL A 27 -5.18 52.28 -13.48
N VAL A 28 -5.46 51.00 -13.21
CA VAL A 28 -6.49 50.60 -12.24
C VAL A 28 -5.81 49.99 -11.03
N LYS A 29 -6.06 50.65 -9.89
CA LYS A 29 -5.70 50.24 -8.54
C LYS A 29 -6.11 48.79 -8.28
N ALA A 30 -5.18 48.03 -7.72
CA ALA A 30 -5.31 46.61 -7.40
C ALA A 30 -6.61 46.27 -6.63
N PRO A 31 -7.02 45.00 -6.70
CA PRO A 31 -7.23 44.31 -5.44
C PRO A 31 -6.51 42.97 -5.40
N LEU A 32 -6.10 42.67 -4.17
CA LEU A 32 -5.48 41.49 -3.59
C LEU A 32 -6.28 40.17 -3.80
N GLN A 33 -6.86 39.95 -4.98
CA GLN A 33 -7.73 38.81 -5.31
C GLN A 33 -7.14 37.90 -6.41
N TRP A 34 -6.08 38.33 -7.10
CA TRP A 34 -5.40 37.51 -8.12
C TRP A 34 -4.38 36.50 -7.58
N LEU A 35 -4.15 36.44 -6.27
CA LEU A 35 -3.31 35.40 -5.65
C LEU A 35 -4.07 34.10 -5.34
N SER A 36 -5.40 34.07 -5.46
CA SER A 36 -6.21 32.88 -5.13
C SER A 36 -6.32 31.86 -6.27
N MET A 37 -5.82 32.16 -7.48
CA MET A 37 -6.02 31.32 -8.67
C MET A 37 -4.80 30.49 -9.08
N LEU A 38 -3.78 30.39 -8.22
CA LEU A 38 -2.57 29.57 -8.44
C LEU A 38 -2.40 28.44 -7.40
N MET A 39 -3.39 28.23 -6.52
CA MET A 39 -3.42 27.14 -5.54
C MET A 39 -4.43 26.03 -5.92
N LEU A 40 -4.69 25.82 -7.22
CA LEU A 40 -5.63 24.79 -7.72
C LEU A 40 -5.03 23.91 -8.85
N ALA A 41 -3.72 23.72 -8.88
CA ALA A 41 -3.04 22.96 -9.94
C ALA A 41 -2.00 21.95 -9.42
N LEU A 42 -2.22 21.32 -8.25
CA LEU A 42 -1.33 20.29 -7.70
C LEU A 42 -2.05 19.01 -7.22
N VAL A 43 -3.15 18.63 -7.85
CA VAL A 43 -3.74 17.29 -7.65
C VAL A 43 -3.78 16.54 -8.98
N VAL A 44 -2.61 16.34 -9.60
CA VAL A 44 -2.48 15.36 -10.68
C VAL A 44 -2.32 13.98 -10.05
N SER A 45 -3.49 13.34 -9.91
CA SER A 45 -3.77 11.91 -10.03
C SER A 45 -2.55 10.99 -10.23
N GLY A 46 -2.01 10.51 -9.11
CA GLY A 46 -1.24 9.27 -9.07
C GLY A 46 -2.14 8.13 -8.62
N CYS A 47 -3.02 7.62 -9.49
CA CYS A 47 -3.47 6.23 -9.34
C CYS A 47 -2.27 5.33 -9.62
N ALA A 48 -1.35 5.23 -8.66
CA ALA A 48 -0.45 4.10 -8.60
C ALA A 48 -1.37 2.87 -8.49
N SER A 49 -1.40 2.04 -9.53
CA SER A 49 -2.08 0.76 -9.51
C SER A 49 -1.48 -0.07 -8.37
N LEU A 50 -2.08 0.03 -7.18
CA LEU A 50 -1.80 -0.83 -6.04
C LEU A 50 -2.23 -2.23 -6.47
N LYS A 51 -1.29 -3.01 -7.02
CA LYS A 51 -1.49 -4.44 -7.20
C LYS A 51 -1.71 -5.02 -5.81
N LEU A 52 -2.96 -5.42 -5.54
CA LEU A 52 -3.28 -6.17 -4.34
C LEU A 52 -2.39 -7.42 -4.30
N PRO A 53 -1.79 -7.74 -3.14
CA PRO A 53 -1.01 -8.97 -3.00
C PRO A 53 -1.85 -10.18 -3.40
N THR A 54 -1.27 -11.08 -4.20
CA THR A 54 -1.93 -12.34 -4.58
C THR A 54 -2.12 -13.24 -3.34
N ALA A 55 -2.89 -14.32 -3.47
CA ALA A 55 -3.04 -15.28 -2.38
C ALA A 55 -1.68 -15.90 -1.99
N GLU A 56 -0.85 -16.18 -2.99
CA GLU A 56 0.52 -16.68 -2.85
C GLU A 56 1.40 -15.69 -2.10
N ASN A 57 1.36 -14.40 -2.46
CA ASN A 57 2.16 -13.38 -1.79
C ASN A 57 1.75 -13.24 -0.31
N ARG A 58 0.45 -13.27 -0.01
CA ARG A 58 -0.05 -13.21 1.38
C ARG A 58 0.37 -14.44 2.18
N LEU A 59 0.35 -15.63 1.57
CA LEU A 59 0.78 -16.85 2.23
C LEU A 59 2.31 -16.88 2.42
N ALA A 60 3.08 -16.40 1.44
CA ALA A 60 4.53 -16.26 1.53
C ALA A 60 4.93 -15.36 2.70
N GLU A 61 4.32 -14.18 2.80
CA GLU A 61 4.54 -13.25 3.91
C GLU A 61 4.16 -13.89 5.26
N ARG A 62 3.02 -14.60 5.30
CA ARG A 62 2.57 -15.29 6.50
C ARG A 62 3.56 -16.39 6.95
N ALA A 63 4.15 -17.12 6.00
CA ALA A 63 5.17 -18.12 6.29
C ALA A 63 6.47 -17.49 6.81
N GLU A 64 6.90 -16.38 6.23
CA GLU A 64 8.07 -15.62 6.72
C GLU A 64 7.85 -15.09 8.13
N GLN A 65 6.67 -14.50 8.42
CA GLN A 65 6.34 -14.01 9.76
C GLN A 65 6.39 -15.13 10.82
N ARG A 66 5.93 -16.35 10.48
CA ARG A 66 6.04 -17.52 11.36
C ARG A 66 7.51 -17.82 11.68
N TRP A 67 8.38 -17.80 10.67
CA TRP A 67 9.80 -18.00 10.87
C TRP A 67 10.49 -16.86 11.61
N HIS A 68 10.10 -15.61 11.38
CA HIS A 68 10.63 -14.47 12.12
C HIS A 68 10.32 -14.58 13.62
N ALA A 69 9.12 -15.05 13.98
CA ALA A 69 8.81 -15.36 15.38
C ALA A 69 9.73 -16.46 15.94
N LEU A 70 9.98 -17.55 15.19
CA LEU A 70 10.92 -18.61 15.60
C LEU A 70 12.36 -18.10 15.75
N ILE A 71 12.84 -17.26 14.82
CA ILE A 71 14.18 -16.66 14.86
C ILE A 71 14.33 -15.71 16.06
N ALA A 72 13.28 -14.94 16.37
CA ALA A 72 13.23 -14.06 17.53
C ALA A 72 13.08 -14.82 18.87
N GLY A 73 12.82 -16.12 18.84
CA GLY A 73 12.52 -16.91 20.03
C GLY A 73 11.12 -16.65 20.61
N ASP A 74 10.24 -15.98 19.86
CA ASP A 74 8.84 -15.77 20.21
C ASP A 74 8.01 -16.99 19.80
N PHE A 75 8.17 -18.06 20.59
CA PHE A 75 7.45 -19.31 20.37
C PHE A 75 5.95 -19.18 20.56
N ASP A 76 5.51 -18.23 21.39
CA ASP A 76 4.09 -17.96 21.61
C ASP A 76 3.46 -17.41 20.34
N GLN A 77 4.10 -16.45 19.67
CA GLN A 77 3.66 -15.92 18.38
C GLN A 77 3.76 -16.98 17.27
N ALA A 78 4.85 -17.76 17.22
CA ALA A 78 5.00 -18.81 16.22
C ALA A 78 3.91 -19.90 16.34
N TYR A 79 3.50 -20.23 17.56
CA TYR A 79 2.43 -21.18 17.84
C TYR A 79 1.05 -20.74 17.30
N GLU A 80 0.80 -19.43 17.19
CA GLU A 80 -0.46 -18.90 16.63
C GLU A 80 -0.63 -19.17 15.12
N TYR A 81 0.40 -19.66 14.44
CA TYR A 81 0.33 -20.09 13.04
C TYR A 81 -0.05 -21.56 12.87
N GLU A 82 0.04 -22.37 13.93
CA GLU A 82 -0.33 -23.78 13.92
C GLU A 82 -1.85 -23.95 13.72
N THR A 83 -2.25 -25.06 13.09
CA THR A 83 -3.68 -25.38 12.89
C THR A 83 -4.47 -25.38 14.20
N PRO A 84 -5.77 -25.00 14.19
CA PRO A 84 -6.64 -25.14 15.36
C PRO A 84 -6.63 -26.55 15.96
N GLY A 85 -6.60 -27.59 15.11
CA GLY A 85 -6.51 -28.98 15.54
C GLY A 85 -5.22 -29.30 16.29
N TYR A 86 -4.06 -28.81 15.82
CA TYR A 86 -2.80 -28.95 16.55
C TYR A 86 -2.88 -28.26 17.92
N ARG A 87 -3.41 -27.03 17.94
CA ARG A 87 -3.50 -26.21 19.16
C ARG A 87 -4.48 -26.76 20.20
N ALA A 88 -5.48 -27.52 19.77
CA ALA A 88 -6.42 -28.20 20.67
C ALA A 88 -5.76 -29.32 21.49
N VAL A 89 -4.64 -29.88 21.01
CA VAL A 89 -4.00 -31.06 21.61
C VAL A 89 -2.63 -30.73 22.23
N TYR A 90 -1.87 -29.81 21.63
CA TYR A 90 -0.52 -29.46 22.09
C TYR A 90 -0.50 -28.08 22.72
N SER A 91 0.04 -27.96 23.95
CA SER A 91 0.24 -26.66 24.59
C SER A 91 1.38 -25.84 23.97
N LYS A 92 1.37 -24.52 24.19
CA LYS A 92 2.48 -23.62 23.82
C LYS A 92 3.83 -24.11 24.34
N LYS A 93 3.88 -24.59 25.59
CA LYS A 93 5.09 -25.16 26.20
C LYS A 93 5.55 -26.43 25.49
N ALA A 94 4.61 -27.32 25.14
CA ALA A 94 4.94 -28.52 24.37
C ALA A 94 5.49 -28.17 22.98
N PHE A 95 4.90 -27.16 22.32
CA PHE A 95 5.41 -26.63 21.06
C PHE A 95 6.84 -26.07 21.21
N GLN A 96 7.08 -25.20 22.19
CA GLN A 96 8.41 -24.62 22.45
C GLN A 96 9.47 -25.70 22.71
N ASN A 97 9.12 -26.72 23.48
CA ASN A 97 10.04 -27.81 23.83
C ASN A 97 10.49 -28.67 22.63
N ARG A 98 9.84 -28.55 21.47
CA ARG A 98 10.27 -29.23 20.24
C ARG A 98 11.52 -28.62 19.62
N PHE A 99 11.86 -27.39 20.01
CA PHE A 99 12.99 -26.67 19.44
C PHE A 99 14.20 -26.80 20.36
N GLY A 100 15.25 -27.46 19.84
CA GLY A 100 16.52 -27.63 20.55
C GLY A 100 17.34 -26.34 20.57
N ARG A 101 18.32 -26.26 21.47
CA ARG A 101 19.21 -25.08 21.61
C ARG A 101 20.46 -25.14 20.73
N HIS A 102 20.71 -26.28 20.08
CA HIS A 102 21.95 -26.54 19.35
C HIS A 102 22.02 -25.88 17.97
N VAL A 103 20.86 -25.61 17.37
CA VAL A 103 20.77 -24.92 16.07
C VAL A 103 20.05 -23.61 16.29
N ARG A 104 20.65 -22.51 15.85
CA ARG A 104 20.04 -21.17 15.84
C ARG A 104 19.65 -20.82 14.42
N TRP A 105 18.38 -20.56 14.16
CA TRP A 105 17.96 -19.94 12.90
C TRP A 105 18.34 -18.46 12.89
N VAL A 106 18.79 -17.97 11.75
CA VAL A 106 19.30 -16.59 11.60
C VAL A 106 18.63 -15.83 10.46
N ASN A 107 18.02 -16.52 9.50
CA ASN A 107 17.28 -15.90 8.40
C ASN A 107 16.22 -16.85 7.86
N ALA A 108 15.16 -16.29 7.26
CA ALA A 108 14.15 -17.04 6.52
C ALA A 108 13.64 -16.22 5.34
N SER A 109 13.50 -16.87 4.18
CA SER A 109 12.87 -16.26 3.00
C SER A 109 12.04 -17.28 2.23
N THR A 110 10.82 -16.91 1.84
CA THR A 110 9.97 -17.77 1.01
C THR A 110 10.45 -17.71 -0.44
N GLN A 111 10.69 -18.88 -1.03
CA GLN A 111 11.10 -19.01 -2.43
C GLN A 111 9.97 -19.38 -3.38
N SER A 112 9.01 -20.20 -2.94
CA SER A 112 7.85 -20.55 -3.77
C SER A 112 6.64 -20.88 -2.92
N VAL A 113 5.47 -20.60 -3.47
CA VAL A 113 4.16 -20.97 -2.91
C VAL A 113 3.35 -21.60 -4.03
N GLU A 114 2.85 -22.82 -3.80
CA GLU A 114 2.02 -23.56 -4.73
C GLU A 114 0.69 -23.90 -4.06
N ILE A 115 -0.40 -23.22 -4.46
CA ILE A 115 -1.74 -23.41 -3.89
C ILE A 115 -2.52 -24.41 -4.76
N GLN A 116 -3.09 -25.43 -4.12
CA GLN A 116 -3.90 -26.49 -4.73
C GLN A 116 -5.18 -26.69 -3.90
N GLY A 117 -6.23 -25.94 -4.26
CA GLY A 117 -7.47 -25.90 -3.46
C GLY A 117 -7.20 -25.36 -2.06
N ASP A 118 -7.56 -26.15 -1.04
CA ASP A 118 -7.42 -25.77 0.37
C ASP A 118 -6.07 -26.20 0.98
N ILE A 119 -5.11 -26.64 0.16
CA ILE A 119 -3.76 -27.00 0.57
C ILE A 119 -2.75 -26.17 -0.20
N ALA A 120 -1.64 -25.83 0.43
CA ALA A 120 -0.52 -25.17 -0.24
C ALA A 120 0.82 -25.75 0.23
N GLU A 121 1.76 -25.82 -0.71
CA GLU A 121 3.16 -26.15 -0.45
C GLU A 121 4.00 -24.87 -0.54
N VAL A 122 4.74 -24.56 0.53
CA VAL A 122 5.57 -23.36 0.65
C VAL A 122 7.01 -23.80 0.84
N ARG A 123 7.90 -23.37 -0.06
CA ARG A 123 9.34 -23.60 0.08
C ARG A 123 9.98 -22.39 0.72
N VAL A 124 10.56 -22.56 1.90
CA VAL A 124 11.28 -21.51 2.64
C VAL A 124 12.77 -21.85 2.70
N MET A 125 13.64 -20.89 2.44
CA MET A 125 15.08 -21.02 2.67
C MET A 125 15.41 -20.50 4.05
N ILE A 126 15.98 -21.37 4.88
CA ILE A 126 16.33 -21.05 6.26
C ILE A 126 17.84 -21.01 6.40
N GLY A 127 18.34 -19.86 6.84
CA GLY A 127 19.71 -19.71 7.32
C GLY A 127 19.81 -20.19 8.76
N TYR A 128 20.86 -20.92 9.09
CA TYR A 128 21.13 -21.39 10.44
C TYR A 128 22.61 -21.29 10.81
N ARG A 129 22.86 -21.21 12.10
CA ARG A 129 24.17 -21.33 12.74
C ARG A 129 24.12 -22.50 13.72
N SER A 130 25.07 -23.43 13.60
CA SER A 130 25.24 -24.58 14.48
C SER A 130 26.68 -24.65 15.00
N LEU A 131 26.94 -25.58 15.90
CA LEU A 131 28.30 -25.96 16.30
C LEU A 131 28.66 -27.33 15.70
N THR A 132 29.93 -27.49 15.32
CA THR A 132 30.54 -28.78 14.99
C THR A 132 30.84 -29.59 16.27
N THR A 133 31.24 -30.86 16.12
CA THR A 133 31.58 -31.73 17.26
C THR A 133 32.73 -31.18 18.11
N ASP A 134 33.67 -30.46 17.50
CA ASP A 134 34.78 -29.76 18.14
C ASP A 134 34.43 -28.33 18.60
N GLY A 135 33.16 -27.93 18.51
CA GLY A 135 32.64 -26.67 19.06
C GLY A 135 32.82 -25.44 18.18
N GLN A 136 33.24 -25.60 16.92
CA GLN A 136 33.39 -24.49 15.97
C GLN A 136 32.03 -24.10 15.36
N PRO A 137 31.75 -22.80 15.16
CA PRO A 137 30.52 -22.38 14.51
C PRO A 137 30.54 -22.73 13.02
N ILE A 138 29.41 -23.23 12.52
CA ILE A 138 29.15 -23.44 11.11
C ILE A 138 27.84 -22.76 10.71
N ASP A 139 27.91 -21.96 9.66
CA ASP A 139 26.74 -21.32 9.04
C ASP A 139 26.30 -22.15 7.83
N GLY A 140 24.99 -22.23 7.62
CA GLY A 140 24.41 -22.95 6.50
C GLY A 140 23.07 -22.38 6.09
N VAL A 141 22.62 -22.78 4.89
CA VAL A 141 21.28 -22.48 4.39
C VAL A 141 20.67 -23.80 3.92
N GLN A 142 19.41 -24.04 4.23
CA GLN A 142 18.69 -25.22 3.79
C GLN A 142 17.26 -24.88 3.35
N PRO A 143 16.73 -25.54 2.31
CA PRO A 143 15.31 -25.45 1.98
C PRO A 143 14.48 -26.27 2.97
N ILE A 144 13.33 -25.73 3.36
CA ILE A 144 12.28 -26.43 4.09
C ILE A 144 11.01 -26.35 3.25
N GLN A 145 10.37 -27.51 3.04
CA GLN A 145 9.02 -27.57 2.51
C GLN A 145 8.03 -27.57 3.66
N GLU A 146 7.08 -26.64 3.59
CA GLU A 146 5.99 -26.50 4.53
C GLU A 146 4.67 -26.72 3.85
N ARG A 147 3.81 -27.49 4.51
CA ARG A 147 2.42 -27.63 4.10
C ARG A 147 1.54 -26.67 4.90
N TRP A 148 0.65 -26.00 4.19
CA TRP A 148 -0.34 -25.08 4.73
C TRP A 148 -1.75 -25.53 4.36
N GLN A 149 -2.71 -25.31 5.24
CA GLN A 149 -4.12 -25.66 5.04
C GLN A 149 -5.01 -24.43 5.20
N LEU A 150 -5.95 -24.25 4.29
CA LEU A 150 -6.98 -23.22 4.38
C LEU A 150 -8.12 -23.76 5.26
N VAL A 151 -8.39 -23.08 6.37
CA VAL A 151 -9.51 -23.38 7.27
C VAL A 151 -10.20 -22.07 7.61
N ASP A 152 -11.50 -22.00 7.37
CA ASP A 152 -12.34 -20.82 7.62
C ASP A 152 -11.76 -19.53 6.99
N GLY A 153 -11.25 -19.64 5.76
CA GLY A 153 -10.68 -18.52 5.01
C GLY A 153 -9.30 -18.06 5.47
N LYS A 154 -8.64 -18.80 6.39
CA LYS A 154 -7.29 -18.50 6.88
C LYS A 154 -6.34 -19.67 6.65
N TRP A 155 -5.13 -19.34 6.21
CA TRP A 155 -4.05 -20.33 6.05
C TRP A 155 -3.37 -20.64 7.38
N TRP A 156 -3.21 -21.93 7.67
CA TRP A 156 -2.57 -22.44 8.89
C TRP A 156 -1.43 -23.38 8.52
N TYR A 157 -0.32 -23.27 9.26
CA TYR A 157 0.78 -24.21 9.12
C TYR A 157 0.31 -25.58 9.61
N SER A 158 0.40 -26.56 8.72
CA SER A 158 -0.06 -27.92 8.95
C SER A 158 1.11 -28.86 8.79
N LYS A 159 1.74 -29.23 9.90
CA LYS A 159 2.72 -30.31 9.90
C LYS A 159 2.03 -31.59 9.37
N SER A 160 2.57 -32.21 8.33
CA SER A 160 2.19 -33.59 7.99
C SER A 160 2.65 -34.47 9.17
N LEU A 161 1.69 -35.05 9.89
CA LEU A 161 1.97 -36.06 10.91
C LEU A 161 2.53 -37.32 10.25
#